data_AF-A0A0M3DEQ4-F1
#
_entry.id   AF-A0A0M3DEQ4-F1
#
_cell.length_a   1.000
_cell.length_b   1.000
_cell.length_c   1.000
_cell.angle_alpha   90.00
_cell.angle_beta   90.00
_cell.angle_gamma   90.00
#
_symmetry.space_group_name_H-M   'P 1'
#
loop_
_entity.id
_entity.type
_entity.pdbx_description
1 polymer ?
#
loop_
_entity_poly.entity_id
_entity_poly.type
_entity_poly.pdbx_seq_one_letter_code
_entity_poly.pdbx_strand_id
1 'polypeptide(L)'
;MKEFNLKSGTSVIVENTKITILRNDGKSAMKGLFVGRAMGQMVIRLSSVSGMIQYADYMLICSSGLPTPNEFKISNIADIKQYPNCIVGKENELKEVYDYINNLI
;
A
#
# COMPACT_ATOMS: atom_id res chain seq x y z
N MET A 1 1.08 -18.07 -0.74
CA MET A 1 0.13 -17.00 -1.11
C MET A 1 -0.71 -16.68 0.11
N LYS A 2 -0.77 -15.42 0.52
CA LYS A 2 -1.63 -14.93 1.60
C LYS A 2 -2.37 -13.68 1.12
N GLU A 3 -3.64 -13.56 1.47
CA GLU A 3 -4.49 -12.43 1.11
C GLU A 3 -4.97 -11.72 2.37
N PHE A 4 -4.90 -10.39 2.34
CA PHE A 4 -5.34 -9.51 3.42
C PHE A 4 -6.45 -8.61 2.88
N ASN A 5 -7.64 -8.75 3.45
CA ASN A 5 -8.81 -7.95 3.08
C ASN A 5 -9.02 -6.85 4.12
N LEU A 6 -8.55 -5.64 3.80
CA LEU A 6 -8.60 -4.50 4.71
C LEU A 6 -9.99 -3.87 4.73
N LYS A 7 -10.42 -3.40 5.91
CA LYS A 7 -11.69 -2.68 6.07
C LYS A 7 -11.78 -1.38 5.27
N SER A 8 -10.66 -0.85 4.80
CA SER A 8 -10.58 0.29 3.87
C SER A 8 -11.09 -0.02 2.46
N GLY A 9 -11.36 -1.30 2.14
CA GLY A 9 -11.74 -1.74 0.80
C GLY A 9 -10.52 -1.98 -0.12
N THR A 10 -9.35 -2.21 0.48
CA THR A 10 -8.13 -2.63 -0.24
C THR A 10 -7.82 -4.09 0.08
N SER A 11 -7.61 -4.90 -0.95
CA SER A 11 -7.12 -6.28 -0.80
C SER A 11 -5.63 -6.31 -1.16
N VAL A 12 -4.80 -6.84 -0.26
CA VAL A 12 -3.37 -7.03 -0.49
C VAL A 12 -3.10 -8.52 -0.63
N ILE A 13 -2.66 -8.93 -1.82
CA ILE A 13 -2.34 -10.32 -2.14
C ILE A 13 -0.82 -10.45 -2.21
N VAL A 14 -0.24 -11.26 -1.35
CA VAL A 14 1.20 -11.51 -1.29
C VAL A 14 1.48 -12.93 -1.78
N GLU A 15 2.20 -13.02 -2.90
CA GLU A 15 2.68 -14.24 -3.52
C GLU A 15 4.21 -14.34 -3.41
N ASN A 16 4.80 -15.46 -3.81
CA ASN A 16 6.25 -15.68 -3.62
C ASN A 16 7.14 -14.73 -4.43
N THR A 17 6.63 -14.10 -5.48
CA THR A 17 7.41 -13.24 -6.38
C THR A 17 6.87 -11.82 -6.51
N LYS A 18 5.67 -11.55 -5.99
CA LYS A 18 4.98 -10.27 -6.18
C LYS A 18 3.98 -9.97 -5.08
N ILE A 19 3.72 -8.69 -4.89
CA ILE A 19 2.67 -8.13 -4.05
C ILE A 19 1.68 -7.45 -4.98
N THR A 20 0.40 -7.78 -4.86
CA THR A 20 -0.69 -7.14 -5.61
C THR A 20 -1.56 -6.35 -4.64
N ILE A 21 -1.74 -5.06 -4.91
CA ILE A 21 -2.64 -4.18 -4.18
C ILE A 21 -3.85 -3.92 -5.06
N LEU A 22 -5.02 -4.34 -4.59
CA LEU A 22 -6.30 -4.15 -5.26
C LEU A 22 -7.14 -3.16 -4.46
N ARG A 23 -7.42 -2.00 -5.04
CA ARG A 23 -8.36 -1.02 -4.48
C ARG A 23 -9.74 -1.32 -5.05
N ASN A 24 -10.60 -1.93 -4.24
CA ASN A 24 -11.89 -2.48 -4.66
C ASN A 24 -13.08 -1.56 -4.34
N ASP A 25 -12.92 -0.62 -3.40
CA ASP A 25 -13.99 0.30 -2.98
C ASP A 25 -13.56 1.76 -3.17
N GLY A 26 -14.49 2.62 -3.57
CA GLY A 26 -14.33 4.07 -3.63
C GLY A 26 -13.96 4.71 -2.29
N LYS A 27 -14.18 4.03 -1.16
CA LYS A 27 -13.64 4.43 0.16
C LYS A 27 -12.11 4.50 0.18
N SER A 28 -11.43 3.64 -0.59
CA SER A 28 -9.97 3.66 -0.78
C SER A 28 -9.51 4.68 -1.84
N ALA A 29 -10.44 5.23 -2.63
CA ALA A 29 -10.17 6.16 -3.73
C ALA A 29 -10.39 7.64 -3.35
N MET A 30 -10.70 7.95 -2.09
CA MET A 30 -11.35 9.22 -1.76
C MET A 30 -10.48 10.48 -1.89
N LYS A 31 -9.14 10.38 -1.94
CA LYS A 31 -8.22 11.48 -2.24
C LYS A 31 -6.91 10.88 -2.77
N GLY A 32 -6.82 10.54 -4.06
CA GLY A 32 -5.76 9.75 -4.70
C GLY A 32 -5.43 10.20 -6.13
N LEU A 33 -4.32 9.75 -6.73
CA LEU A 33 -4.06 9.89 -8.19
C LEU A 33 -5.16 9.21 -9.04
N PHE A 34 -6.00 8.42 -8.36
CA PHE A 34 -7.19 7.74 -8.84
C PHE A 34 -8.50 8.36 -8.29
N VAL A 35 -8.53 9.62 -7.84
CA VAL A 35 -9.81 10.32 -7.58
C VAL A 35 -10.65 10.23 -8.86
N GLY A 36 -11.77 9.50 -8.77
CA GLY A 36 -12.67 9.24 -9.91
C GLY A 36 -12.42 7.93 -10.68
N ARG A 37 -11.36 7.16 -10.39
CA ARG A 37 -11.17 5.80 -10.90
C ARG A 37 -11.33 4.81 -9.75
N ALA A 38 -12.55 4.31 -9.59
CA ALA A 38 -12.99 3.46 -8.46
C ALA A 38 -12.28 2.10 -8.32
N MET A 39 -11.37 1.74 -9.24
CA MET A 39 -10.62 0.49 -9.20
C MET A 39 -9.20 0.71 -9.69
N GLY A 40 -8.23 0.30 -8.88
CA GLY A 40 -6.81 0.36 -9.21
C GLY A 40 -6.12 -0.92 -8.79
N GLN A 41 -5.39 -1.53 -9.72
CA GLN A 41 -4.51 -2.65 -9.44
C GLN A 41 -3.06 -2.18 -9.54
N MET A 42 -2.29 -2.43 -8.49
CA MET A 42 -0.85 -2.24 -8.49
C MET A 42 -0.16 -3.58 -8.25
N VAL A 43 0.87 -3.88 -9.04
CA VAL A 43 1.68 -5.09 -8.88
C VAL A 43 3.13 -4.68 -8.67
N ILE A 44 3.72 -5.16 -7.59
CA ILE A 44 5.10 -4.87 -7.18
C ILE A 44 5.85 -6.20 -7.14
N ARG A 45 6.99 -6.31 -7.83
CA ARG A 45 7.84 -7.51 -7.71
C ARG A 45 8.53 -7.51 -6.35
N LEU A 46 8.50 -8.63 -5.63
CA LEU A 46 9.14 -8.73 -4.32
C LEU A 46 10.64 -8.41 -4.38
N SER A 47 11.33 -8.88 -5.41
CA SER A 47 12.76 -8.61 -5.62
C SER A 47 13.10 -7.13 -5.85
N SER A 48 12.10 -6.28 -6.09
CA SER A 48 12.27 -4.83 -6.26
C SER A 48 11.95 -4.04 -5.00
N VAL A 49 11.44 -4.69 -3.95
CA VAL A 49 11.10 -4.06 -2.67
C VAL A 49 12.41 -3.79 -1.92
N SER A 50 12.65 -2.52 -1.58
CA SER A 50 13.80 -2.11 -0.78
C SER A 50 13.46 -1.94 0.70
N GLY A 51 12.17 -1.88 1.03
CA GLY A 51 11.69 -1.72 2.40
C GLY A 51 10.24 -1.27 2.45
N MET A 52 9.74 -1.00 3.64
CA MET A 52 8.39 -0.51 3.88
C MET A 52 8.39 0.53 4.99
N ILE A 53 7.46 1.48 4.92
CA ILE A 53 7.28 2.53 5.92
C ILE A 53 5.84 2.47 6.40
N GLN A 54 5.65 2.11 7.66
CA GLN A 54 4.33 2.10 8.30
C GLN A 54 4.18 3.35 9.18
N TYR A 55 3.10 4.09 8.99
CA TYR A 55 2.80 5.28 9.78
C TYR A 55 1.29 5.39 10.04
N ALA A 56 0.88 5.18 11.29
CA ALA A 56 -0.50 5.25 11.76
C ALA A 56 -1.48 4.44 10.87
N ASP A 57 -2.20 5.12 9.98
CA ASP A 57 -3.28 4.58 9.15
C ASP A 57 -2.87 4.28 7.69
N TYR A 58 -1.56 4.31 7.38
CA TYR A 58 -1.06 3.87 6.08
C TYR A 58 0.30 3.17 6.14
N MET A 59 0.57 2.39 5.10
CA MET A 59 1.84 1.72 4.87
C MET A 59 2.28 1.94 3.43
N LEU A 60 3.51 2.40 3.23
CA LEU A 60 4.10 2.62 1.92
C LEU A 60 5.14 1.53 1.62
N ILE A 61 4.99 0.85 0.50
CA ILE A 61 5.99 -0.11 0.01
C ILE A 61 7.03 0.66 -0.81
N CYS A 62 8.28 0.66 -0.35
CA CYS A 62 9.38 1.27 -1.08
C CYS A 62 9.92 0.24 -2.09
N SER A 63 9.88 0.58 -3.38
CA SER A 63 10.33 -0.31 -4.45
C SER A 63 10.92 0.50 -5.59
N SER A 64 11.89 -0.09 -6.29
CA SER A 64 12.56 0.54 -7.42
C SER A 64 11.55 0.91 -8.53
N GLY A 65 11.60 2.16 -8.98
CA GLY A 65 10.71 2.68 -10.02
C GLY A 65 9.35 3.19 -9.53
N LEU A 66 9.10 3.18 -8.22
CA LEU A 66 7.87 3.73 -7.62
C LEU A 66 8.12 5.04 -6.87
N PRO A 67 7.10 5.91 -6.77
CA PRO A 67 7.23 7.15 -6.02
C PRO A 67 7.47 6.85 -4.54
N THR A 68 8.47 7.53 -3.99
CA THR A 68 8.81 7.53 -2.56
C THR A 68 8.86 8.99 -2.11
N PRO A 69 8.15 9.37 -1.03
CA PRO A 69 8.18 10.73 -0.54
C PRO A 69 9.56 11.04 0.07
N ASN A 70 10.11 12.21 -0.26
CA ASN A 70 11.36 12.69 0.32
C ASN A 70 11.18 13.18 1.76
N GLU A 71 9.96 13.58 2.14
CA GLU A 71 9.63 14.10 3.47
C GLU A 71 8.25 13.60 3.94
N PHE A 72 8.17 13.16 5.20
CA PHE A 72 6.94 12.72 5.86
C PHE A 72 6.33 13.83 6.72
N LYS A 73 6.06 14.99 6.12
CA LYS A 73 5.39 16.12 6.80
C LYS A 73 3.88 15.90 6.85
N ILE A 74 3.23 16.37 7.92
CA ILE A 74 1.76 16.26 8.11
C ILE A 74 1.00 16.80 6.89
N SER A 75 1.48 17.90 6.29
CA SER A 75 0.90 18.52 5.10
C SER A 75 0.83 17.59 3.88
N ASN A 76 1.74 16.62 3.77
CA ASN A 76 1.90 15.78 2.58
C ASN A 76 1.29 14.39 2.76
N ILE A 77 0.77 14.05 3.95
CA ILE A 77 0.21 12.71 4.24
C ILE A 77 -0.95 12.39 3.28
N ALA A 78 -1.79 13.38 2.97
CA ALA A 78 -2.89 13.21 2.03
C ALA A 78 -2.40 12.85 0.62
N ASP A 79 -1.23 13.35 0.21
CA ASP A 79 -0.60 13.08 -1.09
C ASP A 79 0.11 11.72 -1.09
N ILE A 80 0.76 11.34 0.01
CA ILE A 80 1.42 10.04 0.16
C ILE A 80 0.41 8.89 0.07
N LYS A 81 -0.77 9.04 0.68
CA LYS A 81 -1.87 8.06 0.63
C LYS A 81 -2.39 7.82 -0.79
N GLN A 82 -2.07 8.70 -1.72
CA GLN A 82 -2.49 8.62 -3.11
C GLN A 82 -1.63 7.66 -3.94
N TYR A 83 -0.39 7.47 -3.50
CA TYR A 83 0.60 6.71 -4.26
C TYR A 83 0.12 5.26 -4.48
N PRO A 84 0.39 4.67 -5.66
CA PRO A 84 -0.09 3.34 -6.00
C PRO A 84 0.49 2.23 -5.11
N ASN A 85 1.67 2.48 -4.53
CA ASN A 85 2.38 1.63 -3.57
C ASN A 85 2.03 1.93 -2.09
N CYS A 86 1.03 2.80 -1.86
CA CYS A 86 0.53 3.10 -0.53
C CYS A 86 -0.74 2.31 -0.23
N ILE A 87 -0.79 1.68 0.94
CA ILE A 87 -1.90 0.89 1.44
C ILE A 87 -2.46 1.64 2.64
N VAL A 88 -3.75 1.97 2.61
CA VAL A 88 -4.45 2.66 3.71
C VAL A 88 -5.29 1.63 4.46
N GLY A 89 -5.26 1.66 5.79
CA GLY A 89 -5.94 0.69 6.62
C GLY A 89 -5.81 1.03 8.10
N LYS A 90 -6.38 0.21 8.99
CA LYS A 90 -6.12 0.38 10.43
C LYS A 90 -4.71 -0.11 10.76
N GLU A 91 -4.07 0.53 11.73
CA GLU A 91 -2.70 0.21 12.16
C GLU A 91 -2.47 -1.30 12.41
N ASN A 92 -3.38 -1.96 13.12
CA ASN A 92 -3.28 -3.40 13.41
C ASN A 92 -3.38 -4.27 12.14
N GLU A 93 -4.23 -3.89 11.20
CA GLU A 93 -4.37 -4.62 9.92
C GLU A 93 -3.11 -4.45 9.07
N LEU A 94 -2.58 -3.21 9.02
CA LEU A 94 -1.35 -2.89 8.30
C LEU A 94 -0.14 -3.57 8.91
N LYS A 95 -0.09 -3.68 10.25
CA LYS A 95 0.99 -4.38 10.95
C LYS A 95 1.05 -5.85 10.54
N GLU A 96 -0.09 -6.52 10.39
CA GLU A 96 -0.12 -7.92 9.95
C GLU A 96 0.43 -8.08 8.53
N VAL A 97 0.07 -7.15 7.62
CA VAL A 97 0.60 -7.12 6.26
C VAL A 97 2.11 -6.86 6.27
N TYR A 98 2.55 -5.87 7.05
CA TYR A 98 3.96 -5.50 7.21
C TYR A 98 4.79 -6.68 7.68
N ASP A 99 4.39 -7.30 8.80
CA ASP A 99 5.14 -8.41 9.41
C ASP A 99 5.22 -9.60 8.44
N TYR A 100 4.17 -9.85 7.65
CA TYR A 100 4.19 -10.91 6.64
C TYR A 100 5.14 -10.63 5.49
N ILE A 101 5.10 -9.42 4.90
CA ILE A 101 6.00 -9.05 3.79
C ILE A 101 7.46 -9.00 4.29
N ASN A 102 7.70 -8.49 5.50
CA ASN A 102 9.03 -8.38 6.09
C ASN A 102 9.71 -9.74 6.30
N ASN A 103 8.94 -10.81 6.51
CA ASN A 103 9.47 -12.17 6.60
C ASN A 103 9.81 -12.80 5.23
N LEU A 104 9.43 -12.15 4.13
CA LEU A 104 9.64 -12.65 2.76
C LEU A 104 10.77 -11.93 2.01
N ILE A 105 11.25 -10.79 2.53
CA ILE A 105 12.29 -9.95 1.90
C ILE A 105 13.63 -10.06 2.62
#